data_AF-A0A4P8TK32-F1
#
_entry.id   AF-A0A4P8TK32-F1
#
_cell.length_a   1.000
_cell.length_b   1.000
_cell.length_c   1.000
_cell.angle_alpha   90.00
_cell.angle_beta   90.00
_cell.angle_gamma   90.00
#
_symmetry.space_group_name_H-M   'P 1'
#
loop_
_entity.id
_entity.type
_entity.pdbx_description
1 polymer ?
#
loop_
_entity_poly.entity_id
_entity_poly.type
_entity_poly.pdbx_seq_one_letter_code
_entity_poly.pdbx_strand_id
1 'polypeptide(L)'
;MTQPPSAHPGPPPPGRPQQPGQQPTGRPRPGAGSPAAGAPGFQAQPPYVDYGIPRSYDTSVRPSSGLTAARYAPAQIQRPVQPQPQSAWATQTRRVQEVGREAEPVPRVTVLTWIALAVLGIGLLLVLGFFFVYLTLSYSSSPVWWPVMGFLAFLSLVVIVGIILLADRWDPQPIPLLLIAVMWGAAIASFVSFWVNTLGSVLVWRITGSEAVTSFFGPVISAPIVEETTKGLGLLVLMLLARRYFNGPLDGLIYGALIGGGFAFTENILYYANGFDQMGLGGVAVLVVMRGALNIFGHAIYTSLTGLIMGFVARKWGTISGLLVFVVAVIPGMLLHAGWNLTASLAGGWTVTIIMFALEALLSLLWLCLIGVLVWDEARLTRVRLGDYANTGWLTHEEVTMLATWKGRREGRAWAKQIGAKPLMKRFIRESADLASVRQRLLADGANPKVVALEAGLLGRLSTNRQQLFAASGQPR
;
A
#
# COMPACT_ATOMS: atom_id res chain seq x y z
N MET A 1 -24.96 46.70 -71.34
CA MET A 1 -25.42 47.86 -70.53
C MET A 1 -26.40 47.33 -69.49
N THR A 2 -26.46 48.03 -68.34
CA THR A 2 -27.33 47.86 -67.15
C THR A 2 -26.84 46.93 -66.03
N GLN A 3 -26.70 47.55 -64.84
CA GLN A 3 -26.37 47.01 -63.52
C GLN A 3 -27.54 46.22 -62.90
N PRO A 4 -27.30 45.42 -61.85
CA PRO A 4 -28.30 45.11 -60.84
C PRO A 4 -27.98 45.74 -59.45
N PRO A 5 -28.99 45.88 -58.56
CA PRO A 5 -28.90 46.67 -57.34
C PRO A 5 -28.66 45.87 -56.04
N SER A 6 -28.25 46.67 -55.06
CA SER A 6 -28.08 46.53 -53.60
C SER A 6 -28.92 45.52 -52.79
N ALA A 7 -28.27 44.92 -51.79
CA ALA A 7 -28.90 44.41 -50.56
C ALA A 7 -28.02 44.74 -49.32
N HIS A 8 -28.62 45.40 -48.33
CA HIS A 8 -28.05 45.69 -47.01
C HIS A 8 -28.23 44.49 -46.05
N PRO A 9 -27.27 44.20 -45.15
CA PRO A 9 -27.51 43.44 -43.92
C PRO A 9 -27.48 44.33 -42.66
N GLY A 10 -28.40 44.04 -41.73
CA GLY A 10 -28.65 44.76 -40.47
C GLY A 10 -27.65 44.50 -39.33
N PRO A 11 -27.94 45.04 -38.13
CA PRO A 11 -26.95 45.20 -37.05
C PRO A 11 -26.68 43.91 -36.26
N PRO A 12 -25.46 43.75 -35.69
CA PRO A 12 -25.08 42.57 -34.91
C PRO A 12 -25.66 42.56 -33.48
N PRO A 13 -25.82 41.36 -32.87
CA PRO A 13 -26.41 41.17 -31.54
C PRO A 13 -25.46 41.54 -30.37
N PRO A 14 -25.99 41.74 -29.14
CA PRO A 14 -25.28 42.36 -28.03
C PRO A 14 -24.27 41.41 -27.34
N GLY A 15 -23.19 42.02 -26.84
CA GLY A 15 -22.01 41.36 -26.27
C GLY A 15 -22.22 40.68 -24.92
N ARG A 16 -21.43 39.62 -24.68
CA ARG A 16 -21.27 38.95 -23.38
C ARG A 16 -20.35 39.77 -22.45
N PRO A 17 -20.51 39.67 -21.11
CA PRO A 17 -19.71 40.44 -20.15
C PRO A 17 -18.25 39.94 -20.08
N GLN A 18 -17.30 40.87 -20.11
CA GLN A 18 -15.87 40.63 -19.87
C GLN A 18 -15.62 40.41 -18.36
N GLN A 19 -14.90 39.34 -18.01
CA GLN A 19 -14.15 39.28 -16.74
C GLN A 19 -12.73 39.86 -16.96
N PRO A 20 -12.14 40.54 -15.96
CA PRO A 20 -10.93 41.34 -16.17
C PRO A 20 -9.68 40.47 -16.20
N GLY A 21 -8.96 40.50 -17.31
CA GLY A 21 -7.58 40.03 -17.39
C GLY A 21 -6.64 41.04 -16.73
N GLN A 22 -5.94 40.63 -15.67
CA GLN A 22 -4.76 41.34 -15.18
C GLN A 22 -3.59 41.08 -16.14
N GLN A 23 -3.30 42.04 -17.02
CA GLN A 23 -1.97 42.19 -17.62
C GLN A 23 -1.13 43.10 -16.71
N PRO A 24 0.11 42.74 -16.35
CA PRO A 24 1.05 43.71 -15.81
C PRO A 24 1.90 44.28 -16.95
N THR A 25 1.44 45.37 -17.57
CA THR A 25 2.29 46.25 -18.38
C THR A 25 3.03 47.22 -17.45
N GLY A 26 4.10 46.74 -16.82
CA GLY A 26 5.00 47.60 -16.05
C GLY A 26 5.85 48.48 -16.96
N ARG A 27 5.47 49.74 -17.14
CA ARG A 27 6.44 50.77 -17.56
C ARG A 27 7.49 50.93 -16.46
N PRO A 28 8.80 50.99 -16.77
CA PRO A 28 9.81 51.27 -15.77
C PRO A 28 9.61 52.67 -15.17
N ARG A 29 9.70 52.80 -13.85
CA ARG A 29 9.76 54.11 -13.18
C ARG A 29 10.99 54.88 -13.69
N PRO A 30 10.86 56.16 -14.10
CA PRO A 30 12.01 57.00 -14.39
C PRO A 30 12.84 57.16 -13.11
N GLY A 31 14.09 56.71 -13.11
CA GLY A 31 15.00 56.78 -11.96
C GLY A 31 15.46 55.45 -11.36
N ALA A 32 15.02 54.30 -11.90
CA ALA A 32 15.62 53.02 -11.53
C ALA A 32 17.02 52.93 -12.15
N GLY A 33 18.06 53.06 -11.33
CA GLY A 33 19.44 52.83 -11.74
C GLY A 33 19.59 51.45 -12.37
N SER A 34 20.40 51.36 -13.43
CA SER A 34 20.77 50.08 -14.03
C SER A 34 21.22 49.10 -12.94
N PRO A 35 20.74 47.85 -12.94
CA PRO A 35 21.21 46.87 -11.96
C PRO A 35 22.72 46.75 -12.08
N ALA A 36 23.42 46.90 -10.96
CA ALA A 36 24.87 46.79 -10.89
C ALA A 36 25.34 45.48 -11.53
N ALA A 37 26.32 45.57 -12.42
CA ALA A 37 26.98 44.40 -13.00
C ALA A 37 27.59 43.56 -11.85
N GLY A 38 26.97 42.42 -11.55
CA GLY A 38 27.36 41.55 -10.44
C GLY A 38 26.28 41.27 -9.38
N ALA A 39 25.06 41.83 -9.50
CA ALA A 39 23.96 41.40 -8.64
C ALA A 39 23.65 39.90 -8.89
N PRO A 40 23.59 39.03 -7.85
CA PRO A 40 23.22 37.64 -8.03
C PRO A 40 21.84 37.59 -8.68
N GLY A 41 21.76 36.98 -9.87
CA GLY A 41 20.50 36.88 -10.60
C GLY A 41 19.43 36.26 -9.72
N PHE A 42 18.35 36.99 -9.46
CA PHE A 42 17.17 36.42 -8.81
C PHE A 42 16.70 35.27 -9.69
N GLN A 43 16.89 34.04 -9.24
CA GLN A 43 16.35 32.85 -9.89
C GLN A 43 14.84 33.07 -10.07
N ALA A 44 14.38 33.08 -11.33
CA ALA A 44 12.96 33.14 -11.62
C ALA A 44 12.28 31.96 -10.93
N GLN A 45 11.33 32.23 -10.03
CA GLN A 45 10.62 31.15 -9.34
C GLN A 45 9.82 30.35 -10.36
N PRO A 46 9.81 29.00 -10.27
CA PRO A 46 8.95 28.20 -11.12
C PRO A 46 7.48 28.62 -10.90
N PRO A 47 6.64 28.60 -11.96
CA PRO A 47 5.22 28.89 -11.82
C PRO A 47 4.61 27.99 -10.73
N TYR A 48 3.95 28.60 -9.75
CA TYR A 48 3.26 27.83 -8.72
C TYR A 48 2.05 27.12 -9.34
N VAL A 49 1.91 25.83 -9.07
CA VAL A 49 0.73 25.05 -9.43
C VAL A 49 0.13 24.47 -8.17
N ASP A 50 -1.16 24.70 -7.96
CA ASP A 50 -1.90 24.07 -6.88
C ASP A 50 -2.27 22.63 -7.28
N TYR A 51 -1.68 21.67 -6.56
CA TYR A 51 -1.98 20.25 -6.74
C TYR A 51 -3.15 19.77 -5.85
N GLY A 52 -3.67 20.64 -4.98
CA GLY A 52 -4.75 20.40 -4.04
C GLY A 52 -4.34 19.53 -2.85
N ILE A 53 -4.69 19.92 -1.62
CA ILE A 53 -4.49 19.09 -0.43
C ILE A 53 -5.69 18.15 -0.27
N PRO A 54 -5.53 16.83 -0.17
CA PRO A 54 -6.63 15.96 0.18
C PRO A 54 -7.12 16.30 1.61
N ARG A 55 -8.41 16.60 1.78
CA ARG A 55 -9.00 16.98 3.09
C ARG A 55 -8.75 15.95 4.20
N SER A 56 -8.64 14.67 3.83
CA SER A 56 -8.31 13.56 4.75
C SER A 56 -6.90 13.66 5.36
N TYR A 57 -6.00 14.41 4.72
CA TYR A 57 -4.57 14.50 5.06
C TYR A 57 -4.15 15.90 5.51
N ASP A 58 -5.13 16.74 5.84
CA ASP A 58 -4.85 18.03 6.45
C ASP A 58 -4.33 17.82 7.89
N THR A 59 -3.03 18.05 8.06
CA THR A 59 -2.33 17.97 9.35
C THR A 59 -2.27 19.32 10.05
N SER A 60 -2.83 20.38 9.45
CA SER A 60 -2.87 21.74 10.03
C SER A 60 -3.70 21.80 11.32
N VAL A 61 -4.57 20.82 11.56
CA VAL A 61 -5.42 20.70 12.75
C VAL A 61 -4.67 20.03 13.93
N ARG A 62 -3.42 20.43 14.18
CA ARG A 62 -2.80 20.19 15.49
C ARG A 62 -2.91 21.47 16.33
N PRO A 63 -3.81 21.54 17.32
CA PRO A 63 -3.66 22.52 18.38
C PRO A 63 -2.45 22.08 19.23
N SER A 64 -1.25 22.45 18.79
CA SER A 64 -0.03 22.22 19.58
C SER A 64 0.26 23.47 20.39
N SER A 65 0.21 23.33 21.72
CA SER A 65 0.66 24.37 22.65
C SER A 65 2.19 24.53 22.59
N GLY A 66 2.68 25.70 22.96
CA GLY A 66 3.94 26.32 22.53
C GLY A 66 5.28 25.61 22.76
N LEU A 67 5.31 24.40 23.33
CA LEU A 67 6.55 23.59 23.47
C LEU A 67 6.59 22.35 22.55
N THR A 68 5.44 21.77 22.21
CA THR A 68 5.33 20.66 21.24
C THR A 68 5.22 21.14 19.80
N ALA A 69 4.73 22.38 19.57
CA ALA A 69 4.60 22.97 18.24
C ALA A 69 5.92 23.01 17.46
N ALA A 70 7.02 23.37 18.11
CA ALA A 70 8.33 23.45 17.47
C ALA A 70 8.92 22.06 17.12
N ARG A 71 8.68 21.03 17.94
CA ARG A 71 9.14 19.66 17.68
C ARG A 71 8.38 18.97 16.54
N TYR A 72 7.12 19.36 16.32
CA TYR A 72 6.24 18.78 15.30
C TYR A 72 5.91 19.75 14.16
N ALA A 73 6.64 20.87 14.06
CA ALA A 73 6.50 21.77 12.94
C ALA A 73 6.78 21.01 11.63
N PRO A 74 5.96 21.20 10.58
CA PRO A 74 6.20 20.60 9.28
C PRO A 74 7.62 20.90 8.81
N ALA A 75 8.39 19.87 8.40
CA ALA A 75 9.73 20.09 7.87
C ALA A 75 9.64 21.02 6.65
N GLN A 76 10.35 22.14 6.66
CA GLN A 76 10.40 23.04 5.50
C GLN A 76 11.23 22.40 4.38
N ILE A 77 10.75 22.50 3.14
CA ILE A 77 11.54 22.06 1.97
C ILE A 77 12.59 23.13 1.70
N GLN A 78 13.85 22.78 1.85
CA GLN A 78 14.96 23.65 1.47
C GLN A 78 15.05 23.71 -0.05
N ARG A 79 15.28 24.90 -0.62
CA ARG A 79 15.47 25.07 -2.06
C ARG A 79 16.81 24.46 -2.51
N PRO A 80 16.92 24.00 -3.77
CA PRO A 80 18.18 23.49 -4.28
C PRO A 80 19.23 24.61 -4.36
N VAL A 81 20.47 24.30 -3.98
CA VAL A 81 21.60 25.25 -3.99
C VAL A 81 21.97 25.67 -5.41
N GLN A 82 21.75 24.79 -6.39
CA GLN A 82 21.94 25.06 -7.82
C GLN A 82 20.66 24.79 -8.61
N PRO A 83 20.40 25.54 -9.71
CA PRO A 83 19.26 25.28 -10.58
C PRO A 83 19.31 23.84 -11.09
N GLN A 84 18.17 23.14 -11.01
CA GLN A 84 18.08 21.80 -11.57
C GLN A 84 18.06 21.90 -13.12
N PRO A 85 18.78 21.01 -13.83
CA PRO A 85 18.76 21.00 -15.30
C PRO A 85 17.35 20.71 -15.87
N GLN A 86 16.98 21.34 -17.00
CA GLN A 86 15.63 21.30 -17.64
C GLN A 86 15.24 19.92 -18.16
N SER A 87 14.33 19.16 -17.53
CA SER A 87 14.18 17.69 -17.74
C SER A 87 14.30 17.19 -19.21
N ALA A 88 15.01 16.07 -19.44
CA ALA A 88 15.16 15.46 -20.78
C ALA A 88 13.80 15.04 -21.37
N TRP A 89 12.85 14.81 -20.46
CA TRP A 89 11.44 14.56 -20.75
C TRP A 89 10.72 15.81 -21.29
N ALA A 90 11.07 17.01 -20.82
CA ALA A 90 10.50 18.27 -21.32
C ALA A 90 11.04 18.68 -22.69
N THR A 91 12.22 18.19 -23.11
CA THR A 91 12.93 18.58 -24.34
C THR A 91 12.82 17.57 -25.50
N GLN A 92 11.75 16.79 -25.55
CA GLN A 92 11.57 15.64 -26.44
C GLN A 92 11.77 15.92 -27.96
N THR A 93 13.02 15.87 -28.47
CA THR A 93 13.41 15.32 -29.80
C THR A 93 14.94 15.05 -29.88
N ARG A 94 15.30 13.80 -30.24
CA ARG A 94 16.39 13.37 -31.17
C ARG A 94 17.40 12.33 -30.64
N ARG A 95 17.33 11.14 -31.30
CA ARG A 95 18.29 10.05 -31.66
C ARG A 95 19.40 9.53 -30.71
N VAL A 96 19.73 8.26 -30.96
CA VAL A 96 20.14 7.17 -30.04
C VAL A 96 21.57 6.66 -30.28
N GLN A 97 22.33 6.29 -29.22
CA GLN A 97 23.11 5.02 -29.10
C GLN A 97 23.76 4.77 -27.72
N GLU A 98 24.18 3.52 -27.48
CA GLU A 98 24.32 2.76 -26.21
C GLU A 98 25.55 3.06 -25.31
N VAL A 99 25.41 2.93 -23.97
CA VAL A 99 26.52 2.67 -23.03
C VAL A 99 26.13 1.77 -21.83
N GLY A 100 26.95 0.73 -21.64
CA GLY A 100 27.56 0.20 -20.39
C GLY A 100 26.83 0.24 -19.05
N ARG A 101 26.65 -0.95 -18.45
CA ARG A 101 26.08 -1.20 -17.11
C ARG A 101 27.13 -1.09 -16.01
N GLU A 102 26.87 -0.29 -15.00
CA GLU A 102 27.31 -0.57 -13.63
C GLU A 102 26.11 -1.05 -12.79
N ALA A 103 26.25 -2.25 -12.23
CA ALA A 103 25.26 -2.84 -11.34
C ALA A 103 25.51 -2.34 -9.91
N GLU A 104 24.69 -1.38 -9.49
CA GLU A 104 24.68 -0.80 -8.14
C GLU A 104 23.53 -1.36 -7.28
N PRO A 105 23.70 -1.39 -5.94
CA PRO A 105 23.20 -2.46 -5.07
C PRO A 105 21.70 -2.44 -4.82
N VAL A 106 21.17 -3.64 -4.60
CA VAL A 106 19.77 -3.93 -4.26
C VAL A 106 19.38 -3.21 -2.95
N PRO A 107 18.15 -2.66 -2.81
CA PRO A 107 17.71 -1.97 -1.60
C PRO A 107 17.95 -2.82 -0.35
N ARG A 108 18.77 -2.29 0.57
CA ARG A 108 19.11 -2.94 1.84
C ARG A 108 17.88 -2.97 2.73
N VAL A 109 17.17 -4.10 2.77
CA VAL A 109 16.43 -4.50 3.97
C VAL A 109 17.44 -4.78 5.08
N THR A 110 17.07 -4.51 6.33
CA THR A 110 18.01 -4.70 7.45
C THR A 110 18.38 -6.18 7.60
N VAL A 111 19.55 -6.48 8.14
CA VAL A 111 19.94 -7.87 8.50
C VAL A 111 18.86 -8.54 9.35
N LEU A 112 18.22 -7.76 10.23
CA LEU A 112 17.10 -8.22 11.07
C LEU A 112 15.92 -8.76 10.24
N THR A 113 15.65 -8.21 9.06
CA THR A 113 14.61 -8.70 8.15
C THR A 113 14.94 -10.09 7.61
N TRP A 114 16.19 -10.34 7.25
CA TRP A 114 16.62 -11.66 6.78
C TRP A 114 16.64 -12.68 7.91
N ILE A 115 17.06 -12.28 9.12
CA ILE A 115 16.99 -13.13 10.31
C ILE A 115 15.53 -13.48 10.60
N ALA A 116 14.63 -12.50 10.61
CA ALA A 116 13.20 -12.74 10.83
C ALA A 116 12.62 -13.70 9.79
N LEU A 117 12.98 -13.53 8.51
CA LEU A 117 12.55 -14.42 7.44
C LEU A 117 13.06 -15.85 7.65
N ALA A 118 14.33 -16.04 8.01
CA ALA A 118 14.89 -17.36 8.28
C ALA A 118 14.23 -18.04 9.50
N VAL A 119 14.03 -17.30 10.58
CA VAL A 119 13.36 -17.79 11.80
C VAL A 119 11.91 -18.19 11.50
N LEU A 120 11.17 -17.36 10.75
CA LEU A 120 9.82 -17.68 10.32
C LEU A 120 9.77 -18.87 9.36
N GLY A 121 10.81 -19.05 8.53
CA GLY A 121 10.92 -20.21 7.63
C GLY A 121 11.06 -21.52 8.38
N ILE A 122 11.97 -21.54 9.35
CA ILE A 122 12.13 -22.68 10.25
C ILE A 122 10.85 -22.89 11.06
N GLY A 123 10.27 -21.82 11.60
CA GLY A 123 9.01 -21.87 12.34
C GLY A 123 7.86 -22.46 11.52
N LEU A 124 7.72 -22.07 10.26
CA LEU A 124 6.70 -22.61 9.36
C LEU A 124 6.91 -24.11 9.12
N LEU A 125 8.14 -24.56 8.87
CA LEU A 125 8.44 -25.99 8.70
C LEU A 125 8.12 -26.79 9.96
N LEU A 126 8.46 -26.26 11.14
CA LEU A 126 8.14 -26.90 12.43
C LEU A 126 6.64 -26.97 12.67
N VAL A 127 5.89 -25.90 12.39
CA VAL A 127 4.44 -25.86 12.55
C VAL A 127 3.74 -26.81 11.57
N LEU A 128 4.13 -26.82 10.29
CA LEU A 128 3.57 -27.75 9.32
C LEU A 128 3.94 -29.21 9.63
N GLY A 129 5.17 -29.46 10.11
CA GLY A 129 5.59 -30.77 10.58
C GLY A 129 4.81 -31.21 11.81
N PHE A 130 4.57 -30.32 12.77
CA PHE A 130 3.70 -30.57 13.91
C PHE A 130 2.28 -30.94 13.47
N PHE A 131 1.66 -30.14 12.58
CA PHE A 131 0.31 -30.44 12.11
C PHE A 131 0.26 -31.75 11.34
N PHE A 132 1.26 -32.05 10.51
CA PHE A 132 1.36 -33.35 9.84
C PHE A 132 1.36 -34.52 10.84
N VAL A 133 2.18 -34.44 11.90
CA VAL A 133 2.22 -35.47 12.95
C VAL A 133 0.91 -35.52 13.72
N TYR A 134 0.42 -34.37 14.21
CA TYR A 134 -0.82 -34.25 14.97
C TYR A 134 -1.97 -34.93 14.23
N LEU A 135 -2.11 -34.65 12.94
CA LEU A 135 -3.24 -35.14 12.18
C LEU A 135 -3.07 -36.60 11.75
N THR A 136 -1.85 -37.06 11.49
CA THR A 136 -1.55 -38.49 11.29
C THR A 136 -1.91 -39.33 12.52
N LEU A 137 -1.77 -38.75 13.71
CA LEU A 137 -2.12 -39.41 14.97
C LEU A 137 -3.61 -39.27 15.32
N SER A 138 -4.28 -38.21 14.86
CA SER A 138 -5.66 -37.89 15.24
C SER A 138 -6.71 -38.42 14.25
N TYR A 139 -6.33 -38.66 12.99
CA TYR A 139 -7.25 -39.08 11.94
C TYR A 139 -6.91 -40.49 11.44
N SER A 140 -7.95 -41.19 10.99
CA SER A 140 -7.85 -42.55 10.43
C SER A 140 -7.39 -42.56 8.97
N SER A 141 -7.48 -41.40 8.32
CA SER A 141 -7.13 -41.21 6.92
C SER A 141 -5.63 -41.41 6.62
N SER A 142 -5.33 -41.91 5.41
CA SER A 142 -3.95 -42.16 4.99
C SER A 142 -3.13 -40.87 4.90
N PRO A 143 -1.93 -40.82 5.50
CA PRO A 143 -1.08 -39.62 5.47
C PRO A 143 -0.63 -39.16 4.08
N VAL A 144 -0.73 -40.02 3.06
CA VAL A 144 -0.34 -39.68 1.69
C VAL A 144 -1.16 -38.52 1.10
N TRP A 145 -2.35 -38.22 1.66
CA TRP A 145 -3.22 -37.15 1.18
C TRP A 145 -2.89 -35.77 1.75
N TRP A 146 -2.04 -35.67 2.77
CA TRP A 146 -1.63 -34.41 3.39
C TRP A 146 -1.00 -33.41 2.39
N PRO A 147 -0.07 -33.82 1.51
CA PRO A 147 0.48 -32.92 0.50
C PRO A 147 -0.58 -32.40 -0.49
N VAL A 148 -1.63 -33.20 -0.78
CA VAL A 148 -2.72 -32.78 -1.67
C VAL A 148 -3.54 -31.68 -1.01
N MET A 149 -3.87 -31.81 0.28
CA MET A 149 -4.57 -30.77 1.04
C MET A 149 -3.74 -29.48 1.12
N GLY A 150 -2.43 -29.62 1.38
CA GLY A 150 -1.47 -28.51 1.33
C GLY A 150 -1.44 -27.81 -0.02
N PHE A 151 -1.39 -28.57 -1.11
CA PHE A 151 -1.41 -28.02 -2.46
C PHE A 151 -2.72 -27.28 -2.77
N LEU A 152 -3.87 -27.84 -2.40
CA LEU A 152 -5.18 -27.20 -2.61
C LEU A 152 -5.30 -25.90 -1.80
N ALA A 153 -4.85 -25.87 -0.55
CA ALA A 153 -4.82 -24.66 0.26
C ALA A 153 -3.85 -23.61 -0.31
N PHE A 154 -2.73 -24.05 -0.88
CA PHE A 154 -1.75 -23.18 -1.53
C PHE A 154 -2.33 -22.45 -2.75
N LEU A 155 -3.21 -23.09 -3.52
CA LEU A 155 -3.86 -22.44 -4.67
C LEU A 155 -4.66 -21.20 -4.24
N SER A 156 -5.43 -21.28 -3.16
CA SER A 156 -6.16 -20.13 -2.61
C SER A 156 -5.20 -19.01 -2.18
N LEU A 157 -4.10 -19.36 -1.51
CA LEU A 157 -3.06 -18.39 -1.12
C LEU A 157 -2.44 -17.69 -2.35
N VAL A 158 -2.17 -18.43 -3.43
CA VAL A 158 -1.62 -17.86 -4.67
C VAL A 158 -2.55 -16.80 -5.27
N VAL A 159 -3.87 -17.03 -5.25
CA VAL A 159 -4.85 -16.05 -5.72
C VAL A 159 -4.81 -14.77 -4.88
N ILE A 160 -4.80 -14.91 -3.55
CA ILE A 160 -4.72 -13.76 -2.63
C ILE A 160 -3.43 -12.98 -2.86
N VAL A 161 -2.28 -13.66 -2.89
CA VAL A 161 -0.97 -13.04 -3.14
C VAL A 161 -0.96 -12.36 -4.51
N GLY A 162 -1.52 -12.97 -5.56
CA GLY A 162 -1.59 -12.39 -6.89
C GLY A 162 -2.37 -11.07 -6.94
N ILE A 163 -3.51 -11.00 -6.26
CA ILE A 163 -4.32 -9.76 -6.14
C ILE A 163 -3.54 -8.69 -5.37
N ILE A 164 -2.89 -9.07 -4.28
CA ILE A 164 -2.11 -8.14 -3.46
C ILE A 164 -0.89 -7.60 -4.22
N LEU A 165 -0.16 -8.44 -4.96
CA LEU A 165 0.96 -8.00 -5.81
C LEU A 165 0.49 -7.08 -6.95
N LEU A 166 -0.74 -7.25 -7.43
CA LEU A 166 -1.33 -6.34 -8.41
C LEU A 166 -1.63 -4.97 -7.78
N ALA A 167 -2.18 -4.96 -6.57
CA ALA A 167 -2.44 -3.73 -5.81
C ALA A 167 -1.15 -2.99 -5.45
N ASP A 168 -0.11 -3.72 -5.05
CA ASP A 168 1.20 -3.21 -4.62
C ASP A 168 2.05 -2.66 -5.78
N ARG A 169 1.57 -2.75 -7.03
CA ARG A 169 2.34 -2.35 -8.22
C ARG A 169 2.66 -0.85 -8.26
N TRP A 170 1.88 -0.01 -7.56
CA TRP A 170 2.13 1.44 -7.52
C TRP A 170 3.36 1.80 -6.69
N ASP A 171 3.47 1.25 -5.48
CA ASP A 171 4.60 1.48 -4.58
C ASP A 171 5.09 0.14 -3.99
N PRO A 172 5.90 -0.63 -4.75
CA PRO A 172 6.18 -2.02 -4.41
C PRO A 172 6.95 -2.21 -3.11
N GLN A 173 6.39 -3.02 -2.22
CA GLN A 173 7.03 -3.44 -0.99
C GLN A 173 8.17 -4.44 -1.25
N PRO A 174 9.19 -4.47 -0.38
CA PRO A 174 10.21 -5.52 -0.44
C PRO A 174 9.61 -6.91 -0.26
N ILE A 175 9.94 -7.81 -1.19
CA ILE A 175 9.51 -9.22 -1.16
C ILE A 175 9.74 -9.89 0.21
N PRO A 176 10.88 -9.70 0.91
CA PRO A 176 11.06 -10.31 2.23
C PRO A 176 9.98 -9.94 3.25
N LEU A 177 9.43 -8.72 3.19
CA LEU A 177 8.37 -8.29 4.12
C LEU A 177 7.04 -8.95 3.79
N LEU A 178 6.73 -9.11 2.50
CA LEU A 178 5.54 -9.84 2.05
C LEU A 178 5.61 -11.31 2.47
N LEU A 179 6.79 -11.94 2.37
CA LEU A 179 7.01 -13.29 2.85
C LEU A 179 6.87 -13.40 4.38
N ILE A 180 7.47 -12.46 5.13
CA ILE A 180 7.30 -12.39 6.59
C ILE A 180 5.81 -12.30 6.97
N ALA A 181 5.03 -11.49 6.25
CA ALA A 181 3.59 -11.36 6.50
C ALA A 181 2.85 -12.70 6.30
N VAL A 182 3.06 -13.36 5.15
CA VAL A 182 2.46 -14.67 4.88
C VAL A 182 2.90 -15.71 5.92
N MET A 183 4.19 -15.77 6.24
CA MET A 183 4.74 -16.77 7.15
C MET A 183 4.34 -16.53 8.61
N TRP A 184 4.15 -15.27 9.02
CA TRP A 184 3.58 -14.95 10.32
C TRP A 184 2.18 -15.54 10.47
N GLY A 185 1.32 -15.33 9.46
CA GLY A 185 -0.02 -15.90 9.41
C GLY A 185 0.01 -17.43 9.42
N ALA A 186 0.79 -18.02 8.52
CA ALA A 186 0.83 -19.46 8.29
C ALA A 186 1.48 -20.25 9.42
N ALA A 187 2.43 -19.66 10.16
CA ALA A 187 3.14 -20.33 11.24
C ALA A 187 2.69 -19.84 12.62
N ILE A 188 3.01 -18.60 12.99
CA ILE A 188 2.86 -18.12 14.36
C ILE A 188 1.38 -17.95 14.71
N ALA A 189 0.64 -17.22 13.89
CA ALA A 189 -0.76 -16.90 14.19
C ALA A 189 -1.63 -18.17 14.21
N SER A 190 -1.48 -19.05 13.22
CA SER A 190 -2.20 -20.33 13.15
C SER A 190 -1.86 -21.26 14.32
N PHE A 191 -0.58 -21.41 14.66
CA PHE A 191 -0.14 -22.32 15.72
C PHE A 191 -0.55 -21.83 17.11
N VAL A 192 -0.35 -20.54 17.40
CA VAL A 192 -0.79 -19.97 18.68
C VAL A 192 -2.30 -20.04 18.82
N SER A 193 -3.04 -19.71 17.76
CA SER A 193 -4.50 -19.76 17.80
C SER A 193 -5.03 -21.17 17.99
N PHE A 194 -4.43 -22.16 17.30
CA PHE A 194 -4.79 -23.57 17.48
C PHE A 194 -4.73 -23.99 18.95
N TRP A 195 -3.62 -23.70 19.63
CA TRP A 195 -3.46 -24.08 21.04
C TRP A 195 -4.38 -23.28 21.98
N VAL A 196 -4.44 -21.96 21.81
CA VAL A 196 -5.25 -21.11 22.71
C VAL A 196 -6.74 -21.42 22.55
N ASN A 197 -7.24 -21.60 21.32
CA ASN A 197 -8.63 -21.98 21.08
C ASN A 197 -8.95 -23.39 21.59
N THR A 198 -8.03 -24.35 21.43
CA THR A 198 -8.20 -25.71 21.95
C THR A 198 -8.27 -25.71 23.47
N LEU A 199 -7.32 -25.04 24.14
CA LEU A 199 -7.30 -24.92 25.59
C LEU A 199 -8.52 -24.17 26.14
N GLY A 200 -8.93 -23.09 25.47
CA GLY A 200 -10.13 -22.34 25.81
C GLY A 200 -11.40 -23.20 25.73
N SER A 201 -11.53 -23.99 24.67
CA SER A 201 -12.68 -24.91 24.51
C SER A 201 -12.69 -26.00 25.58
N VAL A 202 -11.52 -26.60 25.89
CA VAL A 202 -11.39 -27.58 26.98
C VAL A 202 -11.78 -26.97 28.32
N LEU A 203 -11.32 -25.76 28.62
CA LEU A 203 -11.64 -25.07 29.88
C LEU A 203 -13.13 -24.78 30.00
N VAL A 204 -13.76 -24.26 28.94
CA VAL A 204 -15.21 -24.01 28.93
C VAL A 204 -15.99 -25.31 29.14
N TRP A 205 -15.60 -26.39 28.48
CA TRP A 205 -16.22 -27.70 28.70
C TRP A 205 -16.04 -28.17 30.15
N ARG A 206 -14.83 -28.03 30.73
CA ARG A 206 -14.56 -28.41 32.13
C ARG A 206 -15.40 -27.62 33.14
N ILE A 207 -15.67 -26.35 32.87
CA ILE A 207 -16.44 -25.47 33.76
C ILE A 207 -17.94 -25.72 33.61
N THR A 208 -18.41 -25.89 32.37
CA THR A 208 -19.85 -25.88 32.07
C THR A 208 -20.46 -27.28 31.93
N GLY A 209 -19.64 -28.29 31.62
CA GLY A 209 -20.09 -29.63 31.21
C GLY A 209 -20.91 -29.67 29.93
N SER A 210 -21.05 -28.54 29.22
CA SER A 210 -21.98 -28.40 28.09
C SER A 210 -21.23 -28.37 26.76
N GLU A 211 -21.49 -29.37 25.94
CA GLU A 211 -21.00 -29.43 24.56
C GLU A 211 -21.59 -28.30 23.72
N ALA A 212 -22.87 -27.97 23.89
CA ALA A 212 -23.53 -26.88 23.17
C ALA A 212 -22.91 -25.51 23.46
N VAL A 213 -22.54 -25.24 24.73
CA VAL A 213 -21.84 -24.00 25.09
C VAL A 213 -20.44 -23.97 24.48
N THR A 214 -19.74 -25.11 24.49
CA THR A 214 -18.38 -25.22 23.96
C THR A 214 -18.35 -25.04 22.44
N SER A 215 -19.28 -25.68 21.72
CA SER A 215 -19.41 -25.62 20.25
C SER A 215 -19.88 -24.26 19.74
N PHE A 216 -20.52 -23.45 20.59
CA PHE A 216 -20.79 -22.05 20.29
C PHE A 216 -19.60 -21.15 20.65
N PHE A 217 -19.10 -21.23 21.88
CA PHE A 217 -18.07 -20.32 22.39
C PHE A 217 -16.76 -20.41 21.62
N GLY A 218 -16.29 -21.63 21.32
CA GLY A 218 -15.01 -21.84 20.64
C GLY A 218 -14.97 -21.13 19.28
N PRO A 219 -15.84 -21.50 18.33
CA PRO A 219 -15.85 -20.91 16.98
C PRO A 219 -16.37 -19.47 16.93
N VAL A 220 -17.41 -19.10 17.70
CA VAL A 220 -18.07 -17.79 17.53
C VAL A 220 -17.40 -16.69 18.35
N ILE A 221 -16.78 -17.02 19.49
CA ILE A 221 -16.22 -16.03 20.42
C ILE A 221 -14.69 -16.16 20.52
N SER A 222 -14.20 -17.34 20.92
CA SER A 222 -12.76 -17.54 21.16
C SER A 222 -11.95 -17.35 19.88
N ALA A 223 -12.34 -18.06 18.81
CA ALA A 223 -11.60 -18.05 17.55
C ALA A 223 -11.45 -16.63 16.98
N PRO A 224 -12.50 -15.82 16.79
CA PRO A 224 -12.36 -14.46 16.29
C PRO A 224 -11.44 -13.59 17.15
N ILE A 225 -11.56 -13.67 18.48
CA ILE A 225 -10.74 -12.86 19.39
C ILE A 225 -9.27 -13.28 19.30
N VAL A 226 -8.99 -14.57 19.47
CA VAL A 226 -7.63 -15.10 19.54
C VAL A 226 -6.95 -14.97 18.19
N GLU A 227 -7.64 -15.34 17.12
CA GLU A 227 -7.04 -15.37 15.78
C GLU A 227 -6.78 -13.99 15.23
N GLU A 228 -7.77 -13.08 15.28
CA GLU A 228 -7.55 -11.74 14.74
C GLU A 228 -6.53 -10.97 15.59
N THR A 229 -6.44 -11.25 16.91
CA THR A 229 -5.37 -10.71 17.75
C THR A 229 -4.00 -11.23 17.31
N THR A 230 -3.82 -12.56 17.19
CA THR A 230 -2.51 -13.15 16.85
C THR A 230 -2.07 -12.81 15.42
N LYS A 231 -3.01 -12.76 14.47
CA LYS A 231 -2.78 -12.23 13.11
C LYS A 231 -2.35 -10.76 13.21
N GLY A 232 -3.10 -9.95 13.95
CA GLY A 232 -2.83 -8.54 14.15
C GLY A 232 -1.50 -8.22 14.83
N LEU A 233 -0.99 -9.07 15.72
CA LEU A 233 0.36 -8.93 16.28
C LEU A 233 1.45 -8.96 15.20
N GLY A 234 1.22 -9.64 14.08
CA GLY A 234 2.13 -9.61 12.93
C GLY A 234 2.23 -8.24 12.29
N LEU A 235 1.12 -7.48 12.27
CA LEU A 235 1.12 -6.09 11.81
C LEU A 235 1.94 -5.19 12.74
N LEU A 236 1.86 -5.38 14.06
CA LEU A 236 2.71 -4.67 15.01
C LEU A 236 4.19 -4.96 14.77
N VAL A 237 4.54 -6.23 14.59
CA VAL A 237 5.92 -6.65 14.29
C VAL A 237 6.41 -6.03 12.98
N LEU A 238 5.61 -6.08 11.91
CA LEU A 238 5.95 -5.46 10.63
C LEU A 238 6.08 -3.95 10.74
N MET A 239 5.17 -3.29 11.47
CA MET A 239 5.24 -1.86 11.70
C MET A 239 6.51 -1.47 12.45
N LEU A 240 6.99 -2.30 13.39
CA LEU A 240 8.24 -2.06 14.12
C LEU A 240 9.49 -2.37 13.29
N LEU A 241 9.50 -3.50 12.58
CA LEU A 241 10.62 -4.01 11.78
C LEU A 241 10.83 -3.19 10.49
N ALA A 242 9.73 -2.75 9.90
CA ALA A 242 9.68 -2.13 8.59
C ALA A 242 8.92 -0.81 8.62
N ARG A 243 9.17 0.01 9.65
CA ARG A 243 8.55 1.34 9.84
C ARG A 243 8.43 2.11 8.52
N ARG A 244 9.52 2.17 7.74
CA ARG A 244 9.59 2.92 6.48
C ARG A 244 8.64 2.44 5.37
N TYR A 245 8.07 1.24 5.52
CA TYR A 245 7.20 0.57 4.57
C TYR A 245 5.76 0.43 5.10
N PHE A 246 5.49 0.96 6.29
CA PHE A 246 4.17 0.97 6.90
C PHE A 246 3.76 2.44 7.09
N ASN A 247 3.44 3.10 5.98
CA ASN A 247 3.24 4.55 5.91
C ASN A 247 1.80 4.93 5.51
N GLY A 248 0.94 3.95 5.27
CA GLY A 248 -0.39 4.18 4.78
C GLY A 248 -1.43 3.09 5.01
N PRO A 249 -2.70 3.42 4.77
CA PRO A 249 -3.79 2.46 4.82
C PRO A 249 -3.61 1.31 3.82
N LEU A 250 -3.08 1.60 2.62
CA LEU A 250 -2.83 0.58 1.59
C LEU A 250 -1.75 -0.43 2.06
N ASP A 251 -0.63 0.05 2.60
CA ASP A 251 0.43 -0.81 3.14
C ASP A 251 -0.09 -1.74 4.24
N GLY A 252 -0.86 -1.16 5.17
CA GLY A 252 -1.48 -1.92 6.25
C GLY A 252 -2.47 -2.96 5.74
N LEU A 253 -3.30 -2.62 4.75
CA LEU A 253 -4.20 -3.56 4.08
C LEU A 253 -3.41 -4.70 3.43
N ILE A 254 -2.34 -4.40 2.69
CA ILE A 254 -1.49 -5.37 2.00
C ILE A 254 -0.89 -6.37 2.99
N TYR A 255 -0.26 -5.89 4.06
CA TYR A 255 0.33 -6.78 5.07
C TYR A 255 -0.74 -7.58 5.81
N GLY A 256 -1.88 -6.96 6.13
CA GLY A 256 -2.97 -7.64 6.84
C GLY A 256 -3.60 -8.74 5.99
N ALA A 257 -3.81 -8.49 4.70
CA ALA A 257 -4.33 -9.47 3.76
C ALA A 257 -3.39 -10.66 3.58
N LEU A 258 -2.08 -10.43 3.55
CA LEU A 258 -1.09 -11.49 3.44
C LEU A 258 -0.97 -12.32 4.72
N ILE A 259 -1.04 -11.70 5.89
CA ILE A 259 -1.12 -12.42 7.17
C ILE A 259 -2.39 -13.27 7.21
N GLY A 260 -3.55 -12.68 6.88
CA GLY A 260 -4.82 -13.40 6.81
C GLY A 260 -4.79 -14.57 5.82
N GLY A 261 -4.22 -14.37 4.63
CA GLY A 261 -4.05 -15.42 3.62
C GLY A 261 -3.12 -16.53 4.07
N GLY A 262 -2.00 -16.20 4.72
CA GLY A 262 -1.10 -17.19 5.32
C GLY A 262 -1.78 -18.00 6.41
N PHE A 263 -2.57 -17.36 7.28
CA PHE A 263 -3.36 -18.07 8.28
C PHE A 263 -4.37 -19.01 7.63
N ALA A 264 -5.12 -18.51 6.63
CA ALA A 264 -6.11 -19.29 5.89
C ALA A 264 -5.47 -20.52 5.19
N PHE A 265 -4.23 -20.40 4.72
CA PHE A 265 -3.49 -21.53 4.16
C PHE A 265 -3.37 -22.68 5.16
N THR A 266 -2.84 -22.43 6.35
CA THR A 266 -2.65 -23.48 7.36
C THR A 266 -3.99 -23.98 7.89
N GLU A 267 -4.94 -23.08 8.12
CA GLU A 267 -6.26 -23.45 8.63
C GLU A 267 -7.02 -24.33 7.62
N ASN A 268 -6.99 -23.99 6.32
CA ASN A 268 -7.66 -24.78 5.30
C ASN A 268 -7.08 -26.19 5.17
N ILE A 269 -5.78 -26.40 5.45
CA ILE A 269 -5.21 -27.76 5.51
C ILE A 269 -5.91 -28.58 6.60
N LEU A 270 -6.10 -28.00 7.80
CA LEU A 270 -6.77 -28.68 8.91
C LEU A 270 -8.22 -29.00 8.58
N TYR A 271 -8.94 -28.05 7.95
CA TYR A 271 -10.32 -28.26 7.52
C TYR A 271 -10.43 -29.31 6.43
N TYR A 272 -9.62 -29.24 5.37
CA TYR A 272 -9.67 -30.22 4.27
C TYR A 272 -9.38 -31.62 4.77
N ALA A 273 -8.47 -31.75 5.72
CA ALA A 273 -8.20 -33.03 6.33
C ALA A 273 -9.32 -33.57 7.19
N ASN A 274 -9.92 -32.72 8.01
CA ASN A 274 -11.09 -33.09 8.79
C ASN A 274 -12.24 -33.55 7.86
N GLY A 275 -12.48 -32.82 6.77
CA GLY A 275 -13.46 -33.21 5.76
C GLY A 275 -13.11 -34.51 5.05
N PHE A 276 -11.83 -34.78 4.81
CA PHE A 276 -11.37 -36.05 4.25
C PHE A 276 -11.58 -37.23 5.19
N ASP A 277 -11.28 -37.06 6.48
CA ASP A 277 -11.51 -38.09 7.49
C ASP A 277 -13.00 -38.41 7.66
N GLN A 278 -13.88 -37.39 7.61
CA GLN A 278 -15.32 -37.57 7.79
C GLN A 278 -16.06 -38.07 6.54
N MET A 279 -15.70 -37.58 5.35
CA MET A 279 -16.49 -37.77 4.12
C MET A 279 -15.63 -38.12 2.89
N GLY A 280 -14.36 -38.48 3.09
CA GLY A 280 -13.43 -38.78 2.01
C GLY A 280 -13.23 -37.61 1.04
N LEU A 281 -12.99 -37.92 -0.23
CA LEU A 281 -12.77 -36.90 -1.27
C LEU A 281 -13.97 -35.96 -1.46
N GLY A 282 -15.19 -36.42 -1.16
CA GLY A 282 -16.38 -35.57 -1.21
C GLY A 282 -16.33 -34.42 -0.20
N GLY A 283 -15.90 -34.70 1.03
CA GLY A 283 -15.72 -33.67 2.06
C GLY A 283 -14.64 -32.65 1.70
N VAL A 284 -13.52 -33.12 1.14
CA VAL A 284 -12.46 -32.24 0.63
C VAL A 284 -13.02 -31.32 -0.47
N ALA A 285 -13.72 -31.88 -1.46
CA ALA A 285 -14.26 -31.09 -2.57
C ALA A 285 -15.23 -30.00 -2.10
N VAL A 286 -16.15 -30.34 -1.18
CA VAL A 286 -17.10 -29.37 -0.60
C VAL A 286 -16.35 -28.24 0.12
N LEU A 287 -15.37 -28.57 0.97
CA LEU A 287 -14.63 -27.56 1.72
C LEU A 287 -13.72 -26.72 0.83
N VAL A 288 -13.12 -27.28 -0.21
CA VAL A 288 -12.33 -26.51 -1.20
C VAL A 288 -13.21 -25.48 -1.90
N VAL A 289 -14.45 -25.85 -2.27
CA VAL A 289 -15.38 -24.89 -2.89
C VAL A 289 -15.82 -23.84 -1.86
N MET A 290 -16.34 -24.27 -0.71
CA MET A 290 -16.92 -23.35 0.28
C MET A 290 -15.87 -22.43 0.90
N ARG A 291 -14.70 -22.97 1.28
CA ARG A 291 -13.65 -22.21 1.96
C ARG A 291 -12.60 -21.68 1.00
N GLY A 292 -12.11 -22.54 0.09
CA GLY A 292 -11.01 -22.21 -0.81
C GLY A 292 -11.39 -21.31 -1.98
N ALA A 293 -12.66 -21.29 -2.39
CA ALA A 293 -13.15 -20.48 -3.50
C ALA A 293 -14.18 -19.43 -3.08
N LEU A 294 -15.28 -19.83 -2.42
CA LEU A 294 -16.38 -18.92 -2.09
C LEU A 294 -16.04 -17.98 -0.92
N ASN A 295 -15.32 -18.46 0.09
CA ASN A 295 -14.82 -17.65 1.22
C ASN A 295 -13.29 -17.39 1.11
N ILE A 296 -12.78 -17.28 -0.11
CA ILE A 296 -11.33 -17.16 -0.34
C ILE A 296 -10.73 -15.91 0.34
N PHE A 297 -11.49 -14.83 0.48
CA PHE A 297 -11.00 -13.57 1.01
C PHE A 297 -11.29 -13.35 2.50
N GLY A 298 -12.10 -14.18 3.17
CA GLY A 298 -12.58 -13.91 4.53
C GLY A 298 -11.48 -13.46 5.50
N HIS A 299 -10.48 -14.31 5.76
CA HIS A 299 -9.36 -13.94 6.65
C HIS A 299 -8.52 -12.77 6.13
N ALA A 300 -8.36 -12.65 4.81
CA ALA A 300 -7.65 -11.50 4.24
C ALA A 300 -8.40 -10.20 4.54
N ILE A 301 -9.73 -10.19 4.42
CA ILE A 301 -10.59 -9.05 4.74
C ILE A 301 -10.44 -8.70 6.24
N TYR A 302 -10.66 -9.67 7.14
CA TYR A 302 -10.71 -9.41 8.58
C TYR A 302 -9.42 -8.78 9.11
N THR A 303 -8.27 -9.38 8.78
CA THR A 303 -6.98 -8.86 9.23
C THR A 303 -6.59 -7.58 8.49
N SER A 304 -6.99 -7.42 7.22
CA SER A 304 -6.70 -6.19 6.49
C SER A 304 -7.40 -4.95 7.06
N LEU A 305 -8.56 -5.09 7.70
CA LEU A 305 -9.20 -3.96 8.39
C LEU A 305 -8.35 -3.44 9.56
N THR A 306 -7.74 -4.36 10.32
CA THR A 306 -6.78 -4.02 11.38
C THR A 306 -5.62 -3.21 10.81
N GLY A 307 -5.01 -3.73 9.73
CA GLY A 307 -3.90 -3.06 9.06
C GLY A 307 -4.26 -1.71 8.47
N LEU A 308 -5.43 -1.61 7.83
CA LEU A 308 -5.94 -0.37 7.25
C LEU A 308 -6.10 0.72 8.30
N ILE A 309 -6.71 0.42 9.44
CA ILE A 309 -6.92 1.38 10.53
C ILE A 309 -5.57 1.81 11.12
N MET A 310 -4.68 0.84 11.40
CA MET A 310 -3.32 1.15 11.88
C MET A 310 -2.57 2.04 10.89
N GLY A 311 -2.62 1.73 9.59
CA GLY A 311 -1.95 2.47 8.53
C GLY A 311 -2.50 3.87 8.32
N PHE A 312 -3.83 4.03 8.42
CA PHE A 312 -4.48 5.33 8.39
C PHE A 312 -4.04 6.21 9.56
N VAL A 313 -4.06 5.66 10.78
CA VAL A 313 -3.63 6.37 11.97
C VAL A 313 -2.14 6.71 11.92
N ALA A 314 -1.30 5.78 11.46
CA ALA A 314 0.13 6.00 11.29
C ALA A 314 0.43 7.16 10.32
N ARG A 315 -0.30 7.20 9.20
CA ARG A 315 -0.18 8.26 8.19
C ARG A 315 -0.59 9.63 8.71
N LYS A 316 -1.61 9.68 9.58
CA LYS A 316 -2.20 10.95 10.05
C LYS A 316 -1.54 11.48 11.33
N TRP A 317 -1.25 10.59 12.27
CA TRP A 317 -0.82 10.93 13.63
C TRP A 317 0.51 10.28 14.03
N GLY A 318 1.17 9.63 13.09
CA GLY A 318 2.51 9.09 13.28
C GLY A 318 2.53 7.66 13.81
N THR A 319 3.73 7.07 13.78
CA THR A 319 3.94 5.62 13.97
C THR A 319 3.48 5.13 15.34
N ILE A 320 3.71 5.90 16.42
CA ILE A 320 3.34 5.52 17.79
C ILE A 320 1.82 5.43 17.93
N SER A 321 1.10 6.42 17.41
CA SER A 321 -0.37 6.40 17.37
C SER A 321 -0.89 5.18 16.62
N GLY A 322 -0.22 4.79 15.53
CA GLY A 322 -0.55 3.60 14.75
C GLY A 322 -0.35 2.28 15.51
N LEU A 323 0.63 2.21 16.42
CA LEU A 323 0.81 1.07 17.32
C LEU A 323 -0.27 1.04 18.41
N LEU A 324 -0.57 2.20 19.00
CA LEU A 324 -1.53 2.29 20.12
C LEU A 324 -2.97 2.02 19.68
N VAL A 325 -3.34 2.35 18.44
CA VAL A 325 -4.69 2.09 17.93
C VAL A 325 -4.97 0.59 17.73
N PHE A 326 -3.97 -0.28 17.78
CA PHE A 326 -4.09 -1.73 17.55
C PHE A 326 -5.28 -2.37 18.28
N VAL A 327 -5.45 -2.05 19.58
CA VAL A 327 -6.51 -2.62 20.43
C VAL A 327 -7.91 -2.33 19.86
N VAL A 328 -8.10 -1.16 19.26
CA VAL A 328 -9.36 -0.77 18.62
C VAL A 328 -9.42 -1.26 17.18
N ALA A 329 -8.29 -1.25 16.47
CA ALA A 329 -8.19 -1.62 15.07
C ALA A 329 -8.55 -3.08 14.80
N VAL A 330 -8.35 -3.98 15.77
CA VAL A 330 -8.66 -5.41 15.61
C VAL A 330 -10.16 -5.73 15.71
N ILE A 331 -10.92 -4.88 16.39
CA ILE A 331 -12.35 -5.12 16.71
C ILE A 331 -13.19 -5.33 15.45
N PRO A 332 -13.11 -4.51 14.38
CA PRO A 332 -13.90 -4.74 13.17
C PRO A 332 -13.62 -6.10 12.51
N GLY A 333 -12.35 -6.54 12.51
CA GLY A 333 -11.98 -7.86 12.00
C GLY A 333 -12.59 -8.98 12.84
N MET A 334 -12.50 -8.87 14.18
CA MET A 334 -13.13 -9.82 15.11
C MET A 334 -14.65 -9.92 14.90
N LEU A 335 -15.33 -8.79 14.71
CA LEU A 335 -16.77 -8.77 14.53
C LEU A 335 -17.21 -9.40 13.21
N LEU A 336 -16.51 -9.13 12.11
CA LEU A 336 -16.80 -9.78 10.82
C LEU A 336 -16.53 -11.28 10.89
N HIS A 337 -15.42 -11.68 11.51
CA HIS A 337 -15.07 -13.09 11.67
C HIS A 337 -16.09 -13.82 12.59
N ALA A 338 -16.48 -13.21 13.71
CA ALA A 338 -17.54 -13.74 14.57
C ALA A 338 -18.88 -13.82 13.84
N GLY A 339 -19.21 -12.82 13.01
CA GLY A 339 -20.39 -12.82 12.17
C GLY A 339 -20.41 -13.99 11.19
N TRP A 340 -19.30 -14.24 10.50
CA TRP A 340 -19.15 -15.40 9.61
C TRP A 340 -19.34 -16.72 10.37
N ASN A 341 -18.62 -16.92 11.49
CA ASN A 341 -18.71 -18.15 12.28
C ASN A 341 -20.10 -18.34 12.89
N LEU A 342 -20.76 -17.26 13.34
CA LEU A 342 -22.13 -17.31 13.81
C LEU A 342 -23.06 -17.78 12.70
N THR A 343 -23.01 -17.16 11.52
CA THR A 343 -23.88 -17.54 10.39
C THR A 343 -23.65 -18.97 9.93
N ALA A 344 -22.41 -19.45 9.92
CA ALA A 344 -22.07 -20.83 9.60
C ALA A 344 -22.57 -21.84 10.67
N SER A 345 -22.75 -21.38 11.91
CA SER A 345 -23.27 -22.20 13.01
C SER A 345 -24.81 -22.23 13.05
N LEU A 346 -25.51 -21.35 12.32
CA LEU A 346 -26.96 -21.33 12.29
C LEU A 346 -27.50 -22.50 11.45
N ALA A 347 -28.32 -23.35 12.06
CA ALA A 347 -29.03 -24.43 11.37
C ALA A 347 -30.21 -23.86 10.55
N GLY A 348 -29.93 -23.33 9.36
CA GLY A 348 -30.91 -22.64 8.52
C GLY A 348 -31.12 -23.20 7.10
N GLY A 349 -30.51 -24.34 6.79
CA GLY A 349 -30.59 -24.98 5.48
C GLY A 349 -30.05 -24.10 4.34
N TRP A 350 -30.47 -24.39 3.11
CA TRP A 350 -29.96 -23.72 1.90
C TRP A 350 -30.19 -22.21 1.90
N THR A 351 -31.29 -21.72 2.46
CA THR A 351 -31.59 -20.28 2.51
C THR A 351 -30.53 -19.50 3.27
N VAL A 352 -30.16 -19.96 4.47
CA VAL A 352 -29.12 -19.30 5.27
C VAL A 352 -27.75 -19.43 4.60
N THR A 353 -27.42 -20.60 4.04
CA THR A 353 -26.18 -20.80 3.30
C THR A 353 -26.04 -19.84 2.11
N ILE A 354 -27.11 -19.67 1.31
CA ILE A 354 -27.12 -18.76 0.16
C ILE A 354 -26.94 -17.31 0.62
N ILE A 355 -27.65 -16.88 1.67
CA ILE A 355 -27.52 -15.52 2.21
C ILE A 355 -26.10 -15.28 2.73
N MET A 356 -25.54 -16.23 3.48
CA MET A 356 -24.19 -16.16 4.02
C MET A 356 -23.15 -15.93 2.91
N PHE A 357 -23.16 -16.76 1.86
CA PHE A 357 -22.22 -16.61 0.75
C PHE A 357 -22.50 -15.38 -0.12
N ALA A 358 -23.76 -14.93 -0.23
CA ALA A 358 -24.08 -13.69 -0.91
C ALA A 358 -23.51 -12.46 -0.17
N LEU A 359 -23.59 -12.45 1.17
CA LEU A 359 -22.98 -11.42 2.00
C LEU A 359 -21.45 -11.45 1.90
N GLU A 360 -20.84 -12.63 1.91
CA GLU A 360 -19.38 -12.76 1.74
C GLU A 360 -18.92 -12.32 0.34
N ALA A 361 -19.67 -12.64 -0.71
CA ALA A 361 -19.39 -12.15 -2.05
C ALA A 361 -19.49 -10.60 -2.12
N LEU A 362 -20.48 -10.01 -1.44
CA LEU A 362 -20.60 -8.55 -1.32
C LEU A 362 -19.42 -7.95 -0.55
N LEU A 363 -19.04 -8.53 0.59
CA LEU A 363 -17.88 -8.07 1.38
C LEU A 363 -16.59 -8.16 0.56
N SER A 364 -16.39 -9.26 -0.17
CA SER A 364 -15.27 -9.46 -1.09
C SER A 364 -15.23 -8.39 -2.18
N LEU A 365 -16.38 -8.08 -2.80
CA LEU A 365 -16.47 -7.03 -3.81
C LEU A 365 -16.13 -5.65 -3.22
N LEU A 366 -16.70 -5.31 -2.05
CA LEU A 366 -16.41 -4.06 -1.36
C LEU A 366 -14.93 -3.92 -1.01
N TRP A 367 -14.30 -5.02 -0.58
CA TRP A 367 -12.87 -5.06 -0.27
C TRP A 367 -12.00 -4.86 -1.52
N LEU A 368 -12.33 -5.49 -2.65
CA LEU A 368 -11.64 -5.27 -3.92
C LEU A 368 -11.81 -3.82 -4.43
N CYS A 369 -13.01 -3.25 -4.31
CA CYS A 369 -13.25 -1.84 -4.61
C CYS A 369 -12.43 -0.93 -3.70
N LEU A 370 -12.36 -1.23 -2.41
CA LEU A 370 -11.56 -0.48 -1.43
C LEU A 370 -10.07 -0.50 -1.80
N ILE A 371 -9.51 -1.64 -2.21
CA ILE A 371 -8.15 -1.72 -2.74
C ILE A 371 -7.97 -0.76 -3.92
N GLY A 372 -8.89 -0.78 -4.88
CA GLY A 372 -8.84 0.13 -6.04
C GLY A 372 -8.86 1.60 -5.64
N VAL A 373 -9.71 1.98 -4.68
CA VAL A 373 -9.79 3.34 -4.13
C VAL A 373 -8.48 3.73 -3.43
N LEU A 374 -7.90 2.84 -2.63
CA LEU A 374 -6.65 3.10 -1.92
C LEU A 374 -5.45 3.24 -2.87
N VAL A 375 -5.36 2.41 -3.92
CA VAL A 375 -4.33 2.55 -4.96
C VAL A 375 -4.48 3.89 -5.70
N TRP A 376 -5.71 4.30 -5.99
CA TRP A 376 -5.97 5.60 -6.61
C TRP A 376 -5.59 6.77 -5.69
N ASP A 377 -5.93 6.68 -4.42
CA ASP A 377 -5.58 7.69 -3.43
C ASP A 377 -4.07 7.79 -3.22
N GLU A 378 -3.34 6.67 -3.21
CA GLU A 378 -1.88 6.67 -3.11
C GLU A 378 -1.22 7.38 -4.30
N ALA A 379 -1.75 7.17 -5.50
CA ALA A 379 -1.29 7.85 -6.70
C ALA A 379 -1.56 9.36 -6.63
N ARG A 380 -2.75 9.75 -6.14
CA ARG A 380 -3.10 11.16 -5.93
C ARG A 380 -2.19 11.81 -4.88
N LEU A 381 -1.95 11.15 -3.75
CA LEU A 381 -1.07 11.65 -2.70
C LEU A 381 0.37 11.83 -3.21
N THR A 382 0.87 10.85 -3.96
CA THR A 382 2.18 10.94 -4.62
C THR A 382 2.27 12.22 -5.46
N ARG A 383 1.23 12.52 -6.25
CA ARG A 383 1.19 13.72 -7.10
C ARG A 383 1.26 15.01 -6.29
N VAL A 384 0.48 15.10 -5.22
CA VAL A 384 0.46 16.28 -4.35
C VAL A 384 1.84 16.51 -3.72
N ARG A 385 2.43 15.45 -3.15
CA ARG A 385 3.73 15.56 -2.46
C ARG A 385 4.88 15.87 -3.41
N LEU A 386 4.89 15.30 -4.61
CA LEU A 386 5.86 15.66 -5.64
C LEU A 386 5.64 17.09 -6.16
N GLY A 387 4.40 17.58 -6.15
CA GLY A 387 4.06 18.97 -6.45
C GLY A 387 4.73 19.99 -5.54
N ASP A 388 4.84 19.69 -4.23
CA ASP A 388 5.56 20.54 -3.26
C ASP A 388 7.04 20.74 -3.67
N TYR A 389 7.66 19.70 -4.22
CA TYR A 389 9.04 19.74 -4.73
C TYR A 389 9.15 20.47 -6.08
N ALA A 390 8.12 20.37 -6.94
CA ALA A 390 8.10 21.14 -8.19
C ALA A 390 7.97 22.63 -7.94
N ASN A 391 7.08 23.03 -7.03
CA ASN A 391 6.88 24.43 -6.63
C ASN A 391 8.12 25.03 -5.93
N THR A 392 9.07 24.21 -5.46
CA THR A 392 10.34 24.65 -4.87
C THR A 392 11.55 24.51 -5.81
N GLY A 393 11.34 24.03 -7.04
CA GLY A 393 12.37 23.94 -8.08
C GLY A 393 13.20 22.66 -8.08
N TRP A 394 12.85 21.66 -7.26
CA TRP A 394 13.51 20.35 -7.27
C TRP A 394 13.06 19.45 -8.42
N LEU A 395 11.82 19.59 -8.87
CA LEU A 395 11.22 18.87 -10.01
C LEU A 395 10.56 19.84 -10.99
N THR A 396 10.33 19.41 -12.23
CA THR A 396 9.42 20.14 -13.14
C THR A 396 8.00 19.61 -13.01
N HIS A 397 6.99 20.41 -13.34
CA HIS A 397 5.58 20.00 -13.27
C HIS A 397 5.24 18.85 -14.24
N GLU A 398 5.96 18.75 -15.35
CA GLU A 398 5.89 17.65 -16.31
C GLU A 398 6.47 16.36 -15.72
N GLU A 399 7.60 16.46 -15.00
CA GLU A 399 8.17 15.33 -14.27
C GLU A 399 7.20 14.84 -13.20
N VAL A 400 6.53 15.73 -12.46
CA VAL A 400 5.48 15.34 -11.50
C VAL A 400 4.38 14.55 -12.20
N THR A 401 3.94 15.00 -13.39
CA THR A 401 2.92 14.29 -14.16
C THR A 401 3.39 12.91 -14.62
N MET A 402 4.65 12.81 -15.06
CA MET A 402 5.28 11.54 -15.45
C MET A 402 5.42 10.58 -14.25
N LEU A 403 5.90 11.08 -13.12
CA LEU A 403 6.20 10.31 -11.91
C LEU A 403 4.96 9.93 -11.10
N ALA A 404 3.91 10.74 -11.16
CA ALA A 404 2.72 10.57 -10.31
C ALA A 404 1.49 10.03 -11.06
N THR A 405 1.62 9.58 -12.31
CA THR A 405 0.52 8.93 -13.04
C THR A 405 0.92 7.56 -13.62
N TRP A 406 -0.03 6.64 -13.71
CA TRP A 406 0.18 5.32 -14.32
C TRP A 406 0.61 5.43 -15.78
N LYS A 407 -0.07 6.29 -16.54
CA LYS A 407 0.23 6.57 -17.95
C LYS A 407 1.63 7.17 -18.09
N GLY A 408 1.94 8.21 -17.31
CA GLY A 408 3.25 8.87 -17.30
C GLY A 408 4.39 7.90 -16.97
N ARG A 409 4.27 7.10 -15.91
CA ARG A 409 5.28 6.09 -15.55
C ARG A 409 5.48 5.05 -16.66
N ARG A 410 4.41 4.68 -17.37
CA ARG A 410 4.49 3.74 -18.51
C ARG A 410 5.23 4.37 -19.69
N GLU A 411 4.88 5.62 -20.04
CA GLU A 411 5.50 6.37 -21.14
C GLU A 411 6.98 6.68 -20.83
N GLY A 412 7.30 7.14 -19.62
CA GLY A 412 8.67 7.36 -19.17
C GLY A 412 9.52 6.10 -19.24
N ARG A 413 8.98 4.93 -18.82
CA ARG A 413 9.69 3.64 -18.98
C ARG A 413 9.83 3.21 -20.44
N ALA A 414 8.87 3.54 -21.30
CA ALA A 414 8.93 3.21 -22.72
C ALA A 414 10.00 4.06 -23.43
N TRP A 415 10.03 5.36 -23.16
CA TRP A 415 11.09 6.27 -23.61
C TRP A 415 12.46 5.85 -23.09
N ALA A 416 12.60 5.60 -21.79
CA ALA A 416 13.86 5.15 -21.21
C ALA A 416 14.34 3.80 -21.79
N LYS A 417 13.41 2.94 -22.27
CA LYS A 417 13.77 1.73 -23.01
C LYS A 417 14.42 2.06 -24.36
N GLN A 418 13.96 3.11 -25.06
CA GLN A 418 14.51 3.51 -26.36
C GLN A 418 15.95 4.04 -26.25
N ILE A 419 16.34 4.60 -25.10
CA ILE A 419 17.69 5.11 -24.83
C ILE A 419 18.54 4.17 -23.94
N GLY A 420 18.14 2.91 -23.75
CA GLY A 420 18.87 1.94 -22.91
C GLY A 420 18.81 2.18 -21.39
N ALA A 421 18.24 3.29 -20.93
CA ALA A 421 18.17 3.72 -19.52
C ALA A 421 16.94 3.21 -18.75
N LYS A 422 16.26 2.15 -19.19
CA LYS A 422 15.05 1.62 -18.51
C LYS A 422 15.27 1.29 -17.02
N PRO A 423 16.40 0.67 -16.59
CA PRO A 423 16.67 0.44 -15.17
C PRO A 423 16.81 1.75 -14.37
N LEU A 424 17.43 2.77 -14.97
CA LEU A 424 17.58 4.09 -14.36
C LEU A 424 16.24 4.80 -14.19
N MET A 425 15.37 4.77 -15.20
CA MET A 425 14.01 5.32 -15.08
C MET A 425 13.17 4.59 -14.03
N LYS A 426 13.31 3.27 -13.91
CA LYS A 426 12.65 2.51 -12.82
C LYS A 426 13.13 2.99 -11.45
N ARG A 427 14.43 3.26 -11.30
CA ARG A 427 15.02 3.80 -10.07
C ARG A 427 14.50 5.20 -9.79
N PHE A 428 14.49 6.08 -10.78
CA PHE A 428 13.97 7.44 -10.67
C PHE A 428 12.49 7.46 -10.23
N ILE A 429 11.64 6.63 -10.84
CA ILE A 429 10.24 6.48 -10.44
C ILE A 429 10.12 5.99 -8.98
N ARG A 430 10.90 4.98 -8.61
CA ARG A 430 10.86 4.40 -7.25
C ARG A 430 11.31 5.41 -6.21
N GLU A 431 12.45 6.06 -6.42
CA GLU A 431 12.98 7.06 -5.48
C GLU A 431 12.07 8.30 -5.38
N SER A 432 11.33 8.63 -6.44
CA SER A 432 10.32 9.69 -6.38
C SER A 432 9.11 9.27 -5.54
N ALA A 433 8.67 8.01 -5.64
CA ALA A 433 7.63 7.48 -4.74
C ALA A 433 8.12 7.46 -3.28
N ASP A 434 9.36 6.99 -3.04
CA ASP A 434 10.00 7.04 -1.72
C ASP A 434 10.06 8.48 -1.17
N LEU A 435 10.41 9.47 -2.01
CA LEU A 435 10.45 10.88 -1.62
C LEU A 435 9.06 11.41 -1.22
N ALA A 436 8.02 11.07 -1.97
CA ALA A 436 6.64 11.45 -1.63
C ALA A 436 6.20 10.82 -0.29
N SER A 437 6.55 9.56 -0.06
CA SER A 437 6.27 8.82 1.17
C SER A 437 7.01 9.41 2.38
N VAL A 438 8.31 9.72 2.21
CA VAL A 438 9.14 10.40 3.22
C VAL A 438 8.59 11.79 3.54
N ARG A 439 8.15 12.53 2.53
CA ARG A 439 7.52 13.85 2.72
C ARG A 439 6.26 13.74 3.57
N GLN A 440 5.37 12.80 3.23
CA GLN A 440 4.16 12.57 4.03
C GLN A 440 4.48 12.21 5.48
N ARG A 441 5.52 11.40 5.70
CA ARG A 441 5.99 11.04 7.03
C ARG A 441 6.52 12.25 7.81
N LEU A 442 7.29 13.14 7.20
CA LEU A 442 7.77 14.36 7.88
C LEU A 442 6.63 15.27 8.32
N LEU A 443 5.52 15.29 7.57
CA LEU A 443 4.30 16.02 7.95
C LEU A 443 3.57 15.35 9.13
N ALA A 444 3.63 14.03 9.24
CA ALA A 444 2.93 13.26 10.28
C ALA A 444 3.75 13.08 11.58
N ASP A 445 5.01 12.63 11.46
CA ASP A 445 5.91 12.35 12.58
C ASP A 445 6.70 13.60 13.04
N GLY A 446 6.72 14.68 12.24
CA GLY A 446 7.53 15.88 12.47
C GLY A 446 8.96 15.77 11.89
N ALA A 447 9.77 16.83 12.07
CA ALA A 447 11.11 16.97 11.50
C ALA A 447 12.18 16.10 12.18
N ASN A 448 11.98 14.78 12.23
CA ASN A 448 12.96 13.84 12.77
C ASN A 448 14.28 13.93 11.95
N PRO A 449 15.45 14.19 12.59
CA PRO A 449 16.72 14.40 11.88
C PRO A 449 17.11 13.27 10.92
N LYS A 450 16.80 12.01 11.26
CA LYS A 450 17.09 10.85 10.40
C LYS A 450 16.23 10.85 9.14
N VAL A 451 14.98 11.28 9.27
CA VAL A 451 14.03 11.33 8.14
C VAL A 451 14.32 12.53 7.24
N VAL A 452 14.73 13.66 7.82
CA VAL A 452 15.22 14.83 7.07
C VAL A 452 16.49 14.49 6.28
N ALA A 453 17.44 13.78 6.89
CA ALA A 453 18.64 13.31 6.18
C ALA A 453 18.29 12.34 5.04
N LEU A 454 17.27 11.50 5.23
CA LEU A 454 16.77 10.60 4.18
C LEU A 454 16.12 11.38 3.02
N GLU A 455 15.31 12.40 3.32
CA GLU A 455 14.71 13.31 2.32
C GLU A 455 15.82 13.98 1.49
N ALA A 456 16.83 14.56 2.15
CA ALA A 456 17.98 15.19 1.47
C ALA A 456 18.76 14.18 0.61
N GLY A 457 19.00 12.96 1.10
CA GLY A 457 19.66 11.90 0.34
C GLY A 457 18.86 11.45 -0.88
N LEU A 458 17.52 11.39 -0.78
CA LEU A 458 16.64 11.09 -1.91
C LEU A 458 16.66 12.22 -2.95
N LEU A 459 16.62 13.48 -2.52
CA LEU A 459 16.74 14.62 -3.43
C LEU A 459 18.07 14.61 -4.19
N GLY A 460 19.17 14.32 -3.50
CA GLY A 460 20.49 14.15 -4.14
C GLY A 460 20.50 13.04 -5.19
N ARG A 461 19.97 11.85 -4.85
CA ARG A 461 19.87 10.73 -5.82
C ARG A 461 18.95 11.05 -6.99
N LEU A 462 17.84 11.75 -6.78
CA LEU A 462 16.96 12.19 -7.87
C LEU A 462 17.67 13.16 -8.81
N SER A 463 18.43 14.12 -8.28
CA SER A 463 19.27 15.01 -9.09
C SER A 463 20.31 14.23 -9.89
N THR A 464 21.01 13.27 -9.28
CA THR A 464 21.98 12.40 -9.97
C THR A 464 21.31 11.54 -11.04
N ASN A 465 20.20 10.87 -10.72
CA ASN A 465 19.45 10.05 -11.67
C ASN A 465 18.93 10.87 -12.84
N ARG A 466 18.46 12.11 -12.58
CA ARG A 466 18.06 13.06 -13.61
C ARG A 466 19.25 13.40 -14.51
N GLN A 467 20.39 13.80 -13.95
CA GLN A 467 21.61 14.09 -14.71
C GLN A 467 22.09 12.90 -15.55
N GLN A 468 21.98 11.67 -15.03
CA GLN A 468 22.31 10.47 -15.78
C GLN A 468 21.31 10.21 -16.93
N LEU A 469 20.00 10.43 -16.69
CA LEU A 469 18.98 10.35 -17.74
C LEU A 469 19.21 11.42 -18.83
N PHE A 470 19.66 12.61 -18.43
CA PHE A 470 20.08 13.65 -19.37
C PHE A 470 21.34 13.31 -20.15
N ALA A 471 22.38 12.83 -19.47
CA ALA A 471 23.62 12.46 -20.13
C ALA A 471 23.36 11.34 -21.16
N ALA A 472 22.52 10.37 -20.79
CA ALA A 472 22.02 9.33 -21.70
C ALA A 472 21.18 9.89 -22.87
N SER A 473 20.71 11.14 -22.78
CA SER A 473 20.00 11.84 -23.85
C SER A 473 20.86 12.84 -24.64
N GLY A 474 22.03 13.27 -24.13
CA GLY A 474 22.71 14.49 -24.57
C GLY A 474 24.21 14.42 -24.89
N GLN A 475 24.90 13.28 -24.72
CA GLN A 475 26.32 13.21 -25.11
C GLN A 475 26.50 13.34 -26.64
N PRO A 476 27.32 14.30 -27.13
CA PRO A 476 27.75 14.37 -28.52
C PRO A 476 28.65 13.17 -28.87
N ARG A 477 28.64 12.79 -30.15
CA ARG A 477 29.72 12.00 -30.75
C ARG A 477 30.92 12.88 -31.04
#